data_AF-A0A8S4GBN4-F1
#
_entry.id   AF-A0A8S4GBN4-F1
#
_cell.length_a   1.000
_cell.length_b   1.000
_cell.length_c   1.000
_cell.angle_alpha   90.00
_cell.angle_beta   90.00
_cell.angle_gamma   90.00
#
_symmetry.space_group_name_H-M   'P 1'
#
loop_
_entity.id
_entity.type
_entity.pdbx_description
1 polymer ?
#
loop_
_entity_poly.entity_id
_entity_poly.type
_entity_poly.pdbx_seq_one_letter_code
_entity_poly.pdbx_strand_id
1 'polypeptide(L)'
;MNNNMKLDTSADAEPGAASPDPEPEAEAEAEGAESDTSEARAKAARAQQSLKEREREVQKALATSLRDRDKEREYHKRDEAVQHFNALLADLVRNPELSWREAKKQLKKDHRYSLAELLSKDDKERLFTTHTHALGNKRRDKFRALLTELNVAPTASWRETRALLKHEPRAQAYPDPDKMEREFRDYQRDRQTAAKTALRQLLLETRGITHKTLRAVQAAGGAGAAHNLLKHDARYI
;
A
#
# COMPACT_ATOMS: atom_id res chain seq x y z
N MET A 1 -56.32 30.96 3.53
CA MET A 1 -57.30 31.50 4.48
C MET A 1 -58.07 30.33 5.07
N ASN A 2 -58.01 30.13 6.38
CA ASN A 2 -59.13 29.64 7.17
C ASN A 2 -58.88 29.97 8.64
N ASN A 3 -59.92 30.53 9.25
CA ASN A 3 -59.95 31.28 10.48
C ASN A 3 -59.80 30.41 11.75
N ASN A 4 -58.90 30.86 12.62
CA ASN A 4 -59.12 31.26 14.02
C ASN A 4 -60.35 30.69 14.76
N MET A 5 -60.12 30.05 15.91
CA MET A 5 -60.78 30.44 17.17
C MET A 5 -60.08 29.85 18.40
N LYS A 6 -59.53 30.75 19.22
CA LYS A 6 -59.18 30.56 20.63
C LYS A 6 -60.47 30.50 21.45
N LEU A 7 -60.50 29.66 22.48
CA LEU A 7 -61.37 29.86 23.64
C LEU A 7 -60.51 29.69 24.89
N ASP A 8 -60.37 30.83 25.57
CA ASP A 8 -59.90 31.00 26.94
C ASP A 8 -61.13 31.46 27.73
N THR A 9 -61.43 30.82 28.85
CA THR A 9 -62.40 31.33 29.83
C THR A 9 -62.00 30.88 31.21
N SER A 10 -61.67 31.89 32.00
CA SER A 10 -61.37 31.88 33.41
C SER A 10 -62.65 32.01 34.26
N ALA A 11 -62.52 31.55 35.51
CA ALA A 11 -63.04 32.15 36.74
C ALA A 11 -64.53 31.97 37.16
N ASP A 12 -64.64 31.40 38.36
CA ASP A 12 -65.26 31.96 39.57
C ASP A 12 -66.58 31.40 40.13
N ALA A 13 -66.52 31.23 41.46
CA ALA A 13 -67.55 31.33 42.50
C ALA A 13 -68.37 30.09 42.94
N GLU A 14 -67.87 29.48 44.02
CA GLU A 14 -68.57 28.99 45.25
C GLU A 14 -69.70 29.93 45.77
N PRO A 15 -70.55 29.58 46.77
CA PRO A 15 -70.39 28.57 47.84
C PRO A 15 -71.64 27.76 48.25
N GLY A 16 -71.49 26.79 49.17
CA GLY A 16 -72.63 26.19 49.88
C GLY A 16 -72.24 25.13 50.91
N ALA A 17 -72.07 25.56 52.17
CA ALA A 17 -71.61 24.76 53.31
C ALA A 17 -72.59 23.69 53.81
N ALA A 18 -72.04 22.56 54.30
CA ALA A 18 -72.43 21.90 55.56
C ALA A 18 -71.47 20.73 55.88
N SER A 19 -70.64 20.88 56.91
CA SER A 19 -69.98 19.79 57.65
C SER A 19 -70.89 19.36 58.82
N PRO A 20 -70.79 18.13 59.39
CA PRO A 20 -69.74 17.81 60.39
C PRO A 20 -69.17 16.36 60.28
N ASP A 21 -67.86 16.12 60.31
CA ASP A 21 -66.92 15.98 61.46
C ASP A 21 -66.74 14.48 61.89
N PRO A 22 -65.72 14.09 62.68
CA PRO A 22 -64.49 13.45 62.17
C PRO A 22 -64.14 12.10 62.88
N GLU A 23 -63.22 11.31 62.31
CA GLU A 23 -62.42 10.35 63.10
C GLU A 23 -60.94 10.36 62.65
N PRO A 24 -59.97 10.35 63.59
CA PRO A 24 -58.55 10.54 63.32
C PRO A 24 -57.79 9.21 63.33
N GLU A 25 -56.83 9.02 62.42
CA GLU A 25 -55.71 8.09 62.60
C GLU A 25 -54.66 8.34 61.50
N ALA A 26 -53.63 9.14 61.79
CA ALA A 26 -52.52 9.38 60.85
C ALA A 26 -51.25 9.88 61.53
N GLU A 27 -50.65 9.10 62.43
CA GLU A 27 -49.31 9.40 62.98
C GLU A 27 -48.48 8.12 63.17
N ALA A 28 -48.11 7.47 62.07
CA ALA A 28 -47.06 6.43 62.06
C ALA A 28 -46.40 6.18 60.68
N GLU A 29 -47.02 6.62 59.58
CA GLU A 29 -46.57 6.23 58.22
C GLU A 29 -45.65 7.23 57.50
N ALA A 30 -45.32 8.37 58.12
CA ALA A 30 -44.61 9.45 57.42
C ALA A 30 -43.11 9.16 57.18
N GLU A 31 -42.42 8.46 58.09
CA GLU A 31 -40.96 8.24 57.95
C GLU A 31 -40.58 7.05 57.04
N GLY A 32 -41.45 6.05 56.90
CA GLY A 32 -41.22 4.90 56.00
C GLY A 32 -41.52 5.22 54.52
N ALA A 33 -42.51 6.07 54.26
CA ALA A 33 -42.94 6.44 52.91
C ALA A 33 -41.97 7.43 52.22
N GLU A 34 -41.29 8.32 52.97
CA GLU A 34 -40.25 9.18 52.41
C GLU A 34 -38.97 8.39 52.02
N SER A 35 -38.64 7.34 52.76
CA SER A 35 -37.51 6.44 52.47
C SER A 35 -37.70 5.62 51.19
N ASP A 36 -38.87 5.00 51.02
CA ASP A 36 -39.20 4.17 49.85
C ASP A 36 -39.30 4.98 48.55
N THR A 37 -39.84 6.20 48.63
CA THR A 37 -39.93 7.12 47.48
C THR A 37 -38.57 7.70 47.08
N SER A 38 -37.65 7.87 48.04
CA SER A 38 -36.26 8.24 47.84
C SER A 38 -35.48 7.14 47.08
N GLU A 39 -35.61 5.87 47.49
CA GLU A 39 -34.92 4.76 46.84
C GLU A 39 -35.43 4.50 45.41
N ALA A 40 -36.75 4.60 45.19
CA ALA A 40 -37.34 4.49 43.86
C ALA A 40 -36.85 5.59 42.90
N ARG A 41 -36.75 6.84 43.37
CA ARG A 41 -36.14 7.94 42.59
C ARG A 41 -34.67 7.70 42.32
N ALA A 42 -33.91 7.18 43.28
CA ALA A 42 -32.50 6.85 43.08
C ALA A 42 -32.30 5.74 42.04
N LYS A 43 -33.19 4.73 42.01
CA LYS A 43 -33.16 3.65 41.01
C LYS A 43 -33.53 4.15 39.61
N ALA A 44 -34.54 5.03 39.51
CA ALA A 44 -34.91 5.69 38.26
C ALA A 44 -33.81 6.61 37.74
N ALA A 45 -33.15 7.37 38.61
CA ALA A 45 -32.02 8.24 38.25
C ALA A 45 -30.82 7.44 37.73
N ARG A 46 -30.49 6.31 38.38
CA ARG A 46 -29.44 5.38 37.89
C ARG A 46 -29.80 4.77 36.53
N ALA A 47 -31.06 4.39 36.33
CA ALA A 47 -31.54 3.86 35.04
C ALA A 47 -31.48 4.92 33.93
N GLN A 48 -31.88 6.16 34.21
CA GLN A 48 -31.77 7.29 33.27
C GLN A 48 -30.31 7.65 32.96
N GLN A 49 -29.42 7.61 33.96
CA GLN A 49 -27.99 7.79 33.74
C GLN A 49 -27.42 6.69 32.83
N SER A 50 -27.78 5.43 33.08
CA SER A 50 -27.33 4.30 32.25
C SER A 50 -27.85 4.40 30.81
N LEU A 51 -29.12 4.79 30.60
CA LEU A 51 -29.68 5.01 29.27
C LEU A 51 -28.97 6.16 28.55
N LYS A 52 -28.75 7.28 29.23
CA LYS A 52 -28.05 8.44 28.67
C LYS A 52 -26.59 8.13 28.32
N GLU A 53 -25.91 7.33 29.14
CA GLU A 53 -24.54 6.89 28.88
C GLU A 53 -24.48 5.98 27.64
N ARG A 54 -25.40 5.01 27.54
CA ARG A 54 -25.50 4.13 26.38
C ARG A 54 -25.85 4.89 25.10
N GLU A 55 -26.77 5.86 25.16
CA GLU A 55 -27.08 6.73 24.03
C GLU A 55 -25.85 7.53 23.59
N ARG A 56 -25.07 8.05 24.54
CA ARG A 56 -23.82 8.76 24.26
C ARG A 56 -22.79 7.86 23.59
N GLU A 57 -22.68 6.60 24.01
CA GLU A 57 -21.79 5.62 23.37
C GLU A 57 -22.23 5.28 21.95
N VAL A 58 -23.53 5.04 21.73
CA VAL A 58 -24.09 4.78 20.39
C VAL A 58 -23.85 5.98 19.47
N GLN A 59 -24.09 7.21 19.96
CA GLN A 59 -23.81 8.42 19.19
C GLN A 59 -22.33 8.56 18.83
N LYS A 60 -21.43 8.25 19.77
CA LYS A 60 -19.98 8.26 19.51
C LYS A 60 -19.58 7.21 18.49
N ALA A 61 -20.09 5.98 18.61
CA ALA A 61 -19.83 4.89 17.67
C ALA A 61 -20.34 5.22 16.27
N LEU A 62 -21.56 5.76 16.16
CA LEU A 62 -22.15 6.20 14.89
C LEU A 62 -21.32 7.34 14.27
N ALA A 63 -20.93 8.35 15.05
CA ALA A 63 -20.10 9.45 14.56
C ALA A 63 -18.74 8.97 14.03
N THR A 64 -18.11 8.01 14.71
CA THR A 64 -16.87 7.38 14.22
C THR A 64 -17.11 6.60 12.94
N SER A 65 -18.13 5.74 12.90
CA SER A 65 -18.47 4.94 11.71
C SER A 65 -18.76 5.80 10.48
N LEU A 66 -19.49 6.91 10.65
CA LEU A 66 -19.76 7.86 9.57
C LEU A 66 -18.48 8.51 9.05
N ARG A 67 -17.59 8.96 9.94
CA ARG A 67 -16.29 9.54 9.57
C ARG A 67 -15.41 8.55 8.82
N ASP A 68 -15.37 7.30 9.27
CA ASP A 68 -14.55 6.27 8.63
C ASP A 68 -15.08 5.89 7.25
N ARG A 69 -16.41 5.80 7.11
CA ARG A 69 -17.06 5.60 5.80
C ARG A 69 -16.80 6.76 4.84
N ASP A 70 -16.83 8.00 5.32
CA ASP A 70 -16.57 9.17 4.49
C ASP A 70 -15.10 9.20 4.03
N LYS A 71 -14.16 8.88 4.92
CA LYS A 71 -12.75 8.69 4.55
C LYS A 71 -12.59 7.61 3.49
N GLU A 72 -13.20 6.44 3.71
CA GLU A 72 -13.12 5.31 2.78
C GLU A 72 -13.64 5.68 1.38
N ARG A 73 -14.77 6.40 1.31
CA ARG A 73 -15.30 6.92 0.05
C ARG A 73 -14.31 7.87 -0.65
N GLU A 74 -13.71 8.79 0.08
CA GLU A 74 -12.71 9.71 -0.48
C GLU A 74 -11.44 8.97 -0.94
N TYR A 75 -11.00 7.95 -0.20
CA TYR A 75 -9.90 7.07 -0.61
C TYR A 75 -10.22 6.33 -1.90
N HIS A 76 -11.41 5.75 -2.04
CA HIS A 76 -11.81 5.05 -3.26
C HIS A 76 -11.84 5.97 -4.47
N LYS A 77 -12.43 7.17 -4.36
CA LYS A 77 -12.42 8.15 -5.45
C LYS A 77 -10.99 8.53 -5.88
N ARG A 78 -10.10 8.70 -4.90
CA ARG A 78 -8.69 9.00 -5.18
C ARG A 78 -7.98 7.81 -5.83
N ASP A 79 -8.24 6.59 -5.37
CA ASP A 79 -7.65 5.38 -5.95
C ASP A 79 -8.13 5.15 -7.39
N GLU A 80 -9.42 5.35 -7.67
CA GLU A 80 -9.97 5.35 -9.03
C GLU A 80 -9.26 6.37 -9.92
N ALA A 81 -9.03 7.59 -9.43
CA ALA A 81 -8.29 8.62 -10.16
C ALA A 81 -6.83 8.19 -10.44
N VAL A 82 -6.17 7.50 -9.49
CA VAL A 82 -4.83 6.91 -9.69
C VAL A 82 -4.88 5.82 -10.77
N GLN A 83 -5.85 4.91 -10.71
CA GLN A 83 -6.02 3.82 -11.68
C GLN A 83 -6.26 4.37 -13.09
N HIS A 84 -7.16 5.34 -13.25
CA HIS A 84 -7.40 6.00 -14.53
C HIS A 84 -6.15 6.68 -15.09
N PHE A 85 -5.40 7.37 -14.23
CA PHE A 85 -4.15 8.02 -14.66
C PHE A 85 -3.09 6.99 -15.07
N ASN A 86 -2.93 5.90 -14.31
CA ASN A 86 -2.01 4.81 -14.65
C ASN A 86 -2.38 4.11 -15.96
N ALA A 87 -3.67 3.88 -16.22
CA ALA A 87 -4.14 3.33 -17.49
C ALA A 87 -3.81 4.27 -18.67
N LEU A 88 -4.03 5.57 -18.48
CA LEU A 88 -3.68 6.59 -19.48
C LEU A 88 -2.16 6.62 -19.75
N LEU A 89 -1.34 6.53 -18.70
CA LEU A 89 0.12 6.44 -18.83
C LEU A 89 0.53 5.17 -19.59
N ALA A 90 -0.06 4.02 -19.30
CA ALA A 90 0.24 2.76 -19.97
C ALA A 90 -0.02 2.83 -21.49
N ASP A 91 -1.09 3.51 -21.90
CA ASP A 91 -1.47 3.61 -23.30
C ASP A 91 -0.61 4.62 -24.08
N LEU A 92 -0.38 5.80 -23.49
CA LEU A 92 0.19 6.96 -24.17
C LEU A 92 1.69 7.17 -23.92
N VAL A 93 2.21 6.71 -22.78
CA VAL A 93 3.62 6.85 -22.40
C VAL A 93 4.28 5.48 -22.52
N ARG A 94 4.88 5.21 -23.69
CA ARG A 94 5.61 3.96 -23.95
C ARG A 94 7.12 4.13 -23.94
N ASN A 95 7.61 5.37 -24.08
CA ASN A 95 9.02 5.68 -24.06
C ASN A 95 9.45 6.04 -22.62
N PRO A 96 10.36 5.28 -21.98
CA PRO A 96 10.84 5.60 -20.63
C PRO A 96 11.68 6.89 -20.56
N GLU A 97 12.20 7.38 -21.70
CA GLU A 97 13.01 8.61 -21.77
C GLU A 97 12.17 9.87 -22.01
N LEU A 98 10.83 9.74 -22.10
CA LEU A 98 9.96 10.88 -22.31
C LEU A 98 10.05 11.83 -21.10
N SER A 99 10.14 13.13 -21.34
CA SER A 99 10.14 14.09 -20.23
C SER A 99 8.72 14.30 -19.70
N TRP A 100 8.58 14.65 -18.41
CA TRP A 100 7.26 14.96 -17.84
C TRP A 100 6.57 16.12 -18.57
N ARG A 101 7.33 17.13 -19.00
CA ARG A 101 6.80 18.29 -19.72
C ARG A 101 6.15 17.89 -21.04
N GLU A 102 6.81 17.01 -21.81
CA GLU A 102 6.29 16.49 -23.09
C GLU A 102 5.12 15.54 -22.86
N ALA A 103 5.27 14.59 -21.94
CA ALA A 103 4.21 13.65 -21.58
C ALA A 103 2.94 14.39 -21.15
N LYS A 104 3.05 15.36 -20.23
CA LYS A 104 1.92 16.17 -19.78
C LYS A 104 1.21 16.90 -20.91
N LYS A 105 1.94 17.42 -21.91
CA LYS A 105 1.34 18.07 -23.08
C LYS A 105 0.55 17.08 -23.93
N GLN A 106 1.02 15.85 -24.07
CA GLN A 106 0.32 14.77 -24.78
C GLN A 106 -0.90 14.27 -23.99
N LEU A 107 -0.72 13.96 -22.70
CA LEU A 107 -1.76 13.44 -21.81
C LEU A 107 -2.96 14.39 -21.73
N LYS A 108 -2.73 15.71 -21.65
CA LYS A 108 -3.81 16.72 -21.59
C LYS A 108 -4.72 16.78 -22.83
N LYS A 109 -4.30 16.20 -23.97
CA LYS A 109 -5.13 16.14 -25.17
C LYS A 109 -6.13 14.98 -25.14
N ASP A 110 -5.89 13.98 -24.30
CA ASP A 110 -6.77 12.83 -24.12
C ASP A 110 -7.87 13.18 -23.10
N HIS A 111 -9.12 12.89 -23.46
CA HIS A 111 -10.28 13.20 -22.61
C HIS A 111 -10.20 12.52 -21.24
N ARG A 112 -9.51 11.38 -21.12
CA ARG A 112 -9.38 10.62 -19.87
C ARG A 112 -8.50 11.34 -18.85
N TYR A 113 -7.76 12.37 -19.24
CA TYR A 113 -6.95 13.16 -18.31
C TYR A 113 -7.79 13.86 -17.23
N SER A 114 -9.05 14.20 -17.53
CA SER A 114 -9.99 14.79 -16.55
C SER A 114 -10.45 13.77 -15.50
N LEU A 115 -10.45 12.47 -15.81
CA LEU A 115 -10.79 11.40 -14.84
C LEU A 115 -9.80 11.34 -13.66
N ALA A 116 -8.64 11.98 -13.81
CA ALA A 116 -7.62 12.08 -12.78
C ALA A 116 -7.60 13.47 -12.10
N GLU A 117 -8.68 14.25 -12.14
CA GLU A 117 -8.74 15.61 -11.57
C GLU A 117 -8.49 15.68 -10.06
N LEU A 118 -8.87 14.63 -9.32
CA LEU A 118 -8.61 14.49 -7.88
C LEU A 118 -7.12 14.38 -7.51
N LEU A 119 -6.25 14.09 -8.48
CA LEU A 119 -4.82 14.01 -8.25
C LEU A 119 -4.17 15.38 -8.39
N SER A 120 -3.30 15.71 -7.43
CA SER A 120 -2.48 16.91 -7.50
C SER A 120 -1.50 16.83 -8.68
N LYS A 121 -0.92 17.97 -9.06
CA LYS A 121 0.11 18.03 -10.12
C LYS A 121 1.31 17.15 -9.76
N ASP A 122 1.72 17.16 -8.49
CA ASP A 122 2.88 16.43 -7.99
C ASP A 122 2.59 14.92 -7.92
N ASP A 123 1.36 14.52 -7.57
CA ASP A 123 0.95 13.11 -7.62
C ASP A 123 1.03 12.55 -9.05
N LYS A 124 0.54 13.31 -10.03
CA LYS A 124 0.61 12.91 -11.44
C LYS A 124 2.06 12.78 -11.92
N GLU A 125 2.93 13.70 -11.54
CA GLU A 125 4.36 13.65 -11.89
C GLU A 125 5.09 12.46 -11.23
N ARG A 126 4.75 12.17 -9.96
CA ARG A 126 5.27 11.00 -9.25
C ARG A 126 4.82 9.69 -9.90
N LEU A 127 3.54 9.58 -10.27
CA LEU A 127 3.00 8.41 -10.97
C LEU A 127 3.67 8.24 -12.34
N PHE A 128 3.85 9.34 -13.09
CA PHE A 128 4.59 9.34 -14.35
C PHE A 128 6.02 8.81 -14.17
N THR A 129 6.75 9.32 -13.18
CA THR A 129 8.14 8.91 -12.89
C THR A 129 8.22 7.44 -12.50
N THR A 130 7.26 6.97 -11.71
CA THR A 130 7.14 5.55 -11.34
C THR A 130 6.91 4.68 -12.58
N HIS A 131 6.01 5.12 -13.47
CA HIS A 131 5.71 4.42 -14.72
C HIS A 131 6.90 4.37 -15.68
N THR A 132 7.60 5.49 -15.91
CA THR A 132 8.78 5.51 -16.80
C THR A 132 9.93 4.69 -16.25
N HIS A 133 10.13 4.69 -14.92
CA HIS A 133 11.09 3.81 -14.26
C HIS A 133 10.71 2.32 -14.45
N ALA A 134 9.43 1.97 -14.29
CA ALA A 134 8.94 0.60 -14.52
C ALA A 134 9.15 0.16 -15.98
N LEU A 135 8.92 1.03 -16.96
CA LEU A 135 9.22 0.77 -18.38
C LEU A 135 10.71 0.57 -18.62
N GLY A 136 11.55 1.42 -18.02
CA GLY A 136 13.01 1.30 -18.08
C GLY A 136 13.51 -0.03 -17.54
N ASN A 137 13.01 -0.44 -16.37
CA ASN A 137 13.33 -1.73 -15.75
C ASN A 137 12.84 -2.89 -16.60
N LYS A 138 11.60 -2.85 -17.13
CA LYS A 138 11.08 -3.92 -18.00
C LYS A 138 11.92 -4.08 -19.27
N ARG A 139 12.40 -2.98 -19.87
CA ARG A 139 13.33 -3.03 -21.02
C ARG A 139 14.66 -3.65 -20.62
N ARG A 140 15.22 -3.22 -19.49
CA ARG A 140 16.45 -3.76 -18.92
C ARG A 140 16.37 -5.26 -18.67
N ASP A 141 15.31 -5.72 -18.03
CA ASP A 141 15.16 -7.12 -17.63
C ASP A 141 15.00 -8.00 -18.88
N LYS A 142 14.28 -7.54 -19.90
CA LYS A 142 14.23 -8.21 -21.22
C LYS A 142 15.60 -8.30 -21.89
N PHE A 143 16.38 -7.22 -21.84
CA PHE A 143 17.73 -7.20 -22.39
C PHE A 143 18.64 -8.21 -21.67
N ARG A 144 18.64 -8.23 -20.34
CA ARG A 144 19.41 -9.20 -19.54
C ARG A 144 18.96 -10.64 -19.78
N ALA A 145 17.65 -10.87 -19.90
CA ALA A 145 17.10 -12.18 -20.24
C ALA A 145 17.62 -12.65 -21.60
N LEU A 146 17.59 -11.78 -22.62
CA LEU A 146 18.13 -12.09 -23.94
C LEU A 146 19.63 -12.41 -23.90
N LEU A 147 20.44 -11.62 -23.19
CA LEU A 147 21.87 -11.93 -23.02
C LEU A 147 22.11 -13.30 -22.38
N THR A 148 21.26 -13.68 -21.43
CA THR A 148 21.33 -14.98 -20.75
C THR A 148 20.91 -16.12 -21.69
N GLU A 149 19.83 -15.96 -22.45
CA GLU A 149 19.39 -16.94 -23.45
C GLU A 149 20.43 -17.17 -24.54
N LEU A 150 21.13 -16.11 -24.94
CA LEU A 150 22.22 -16.17 -25.93
C LEU A 150 23.53 -16.73 -25.36
N ASN A 151 23.54 -17.13 -24.08
CA ASN A 151 24.72 -17.64 -23.39
C ASN A 151 25.94 -16.70 -23.52
N VAL A 152 25.71 -15.39 -23.41
CA VAL A 152 26.78 -14.40 -23.48
C VAL A 152 27.76 -14.64 -22.33
N ALA A 153 29.01 -14.93 -22.68
CA ALA A 153 30.03 -15.29 -21.70
C ALA A 153 30.26 -14.14 -20.70
N PRO A 154 30.53 -14.43 -19.40
CA PRO A 154 30.84 -13.40 -18.41
C PRO A 154 32.10 -12.58 -18.71
N THR A 155 32.90 -12.96 -19.70
CA THR A 155 34.11 -12.28 -20.17
C THR A 155 33.98 -11.72 -21.60
N ALA A 156 32.81 -11.85 -22.22
CA ALA A 156 32.57 -11.37 -23.58
C ALA A 156 32.81 -9.86 -23.69
N SER A 157 33.30 -9.42 -24.85
CA SER A 157 33.40 -7.98 -25.12
C SER A 157 32.05 -7.41 -25.53
N TRP A 158 31.86 -6.10 -25.29
CA TRP A 158 30.67 -5.40 -25.79
C TRP A 158 30.57 -5.45 -27.32
N ARG A 159 31.72 -5.36 -28.02
CA ARG A 159 31.76 -5.39 -29.49
C ARG A 159 31.19 -6.69 -30.07
N GLU A 160 31.59 -7.84 -29.52
CA GLU A 160 31.08 -9.16 -29.93
C GLU A 160 29.61 -9.32 -29.57
N THR A 161 29.24 -8.95 -28.35
CA THR A 161 27.85 -9.02 -27.87
C THR A 161 26.93 -8.15 -28.73
N ARG A 162 27.36 -6.94 -29.09
CA ARG A 162 26.63 -6.04 -29.97
C ARG A 162 26.48 -6.60 -31.38
N ALA A 163 27.52 -7.26 -31.90
CA ALA A 163 27.44 -7.94 -33.20
C ALA A 163 26.42 -9.09 -33.18
N LEU A 164 26.40 -9.88 -32.11
CA LEU A 164 25.40 -10.94 -31.90
C LEU A 164 23.97 -10.36 -31.85
N LEU A 165 23.75 -9.33 -31.04
CA LEU A 165 22.45 -8.68 -30.87
C LEU A 165 21.90 -8.05 -32.16
N LYS A 166 22.76 -7.64 -33.10
CA LYS A 166 22.34 -7.09 -34.39
C LYS A 166 21.54 -8.10 -35.22
N HIS A 167 21.79 -9.39 -35.03
CA HIS A 167 21.11 -10.47 -35.74
C HIS A 167 19.91 -11.03 -34.97
N GLU A 168 19.61 -10.50 -33.78
CA GLU A 168 18.53 -10.96 -32.92
C GLU A 168 17.26 -10.11 -33.08
N PRO A 169 16.18 -10.63 -33.69
CA PRO A 169 14.96 -9.86 -33.93
C PRO A 169 14.27 -9.38 -32.64
N ARG A 170 14.52 -10.07 -31.53
CA ARG A 170 13.99 -9.75 -30.20
C ARG A 170 14.79 -8.67 -29.49
N ALA A 171 15.99 -8.33 -29.96
CA ALA A 171 16.83 -7.30 -29.38
C ALA A 171 16.21 -5.92 -29.62
N GLN A 172 15.79 -5.27 -28.54
CA GLN A 172 15.32 -3.89 -28.62
C GLN A 172 16.52 -2.94 -28.60
N ALA A 173 16.58 -2.06 -29.58
CA ALA A 173 17.55 -0.97 -29.58
C ALA A 173 17.25 0.00 -28.44
N TYR A 174 18.29 0.38 -27.70
CA TYR A 174 18.18 1.50 -26.79
C TYR A 174 18.27 2.80 -27.61
N PRO A 175 17.49 3.84 -27.26
CA PRO A 175 17.67 5.15 -27.87
C PRO A 175 19.08 5.70 -27.65
N ASP A 176 19.67 5.40 -26.48
CA ASP A 176 21.04 5.75 -26.13
C ASP A 176 21.91 4.47 -26.10
N PRO A 177 22.84 4.30 -27.07
CA PRO A 177 23.70 3.12 -27.14
C PRO A 177 24.66 3.01 -25.94
N ASP A 178 25.06 4.12 -25.34
CA ASP A 178 25.96 4.10 -24.19
C ASP A 178 25.23 3.59 -22.94
N LYS A 179 23.92 3.86 -22.81
CA LYS A 179 23.09 3.24 -21.75
C LYS A 179 23.01 1.73 -21.93
N MET A 180 22.89 1.26 -23.17
CA MET A 180 22.86 -0.18 -23.46
C MET A 180 24.18 -0.85 -23.10
N GLU A 181 25.30 -0.21 -23.43
CA GLU A 181 26.63 -0.73 -23.09
C GLU A 181 26.88 -0.73 -21.58
N ARG A 182 26.50 0.35 -20.88
CA ARG A 182 26.56 0.40 -19.40
C ARG A 182 25.76 -0.75 -18.78
N GLU A 183 24.54 -0.98 -19.27
CA GLU A 183 23.70 -2.07 -18.81
C GLU A 183 24.33 -3.45 -19.06
N PHE A 184 24.96 -3.65 -20.22
CA PHE A 184 25.72 -4.86 -20.51
C PHE A 184 26.87 -5.07 -19.51
N ARG A 185 27.64 -4.01 -19.21
CA ARG A 185 28.75 -4.07 -18.23
C ARG A 185 28.24 -4.38 -16.83
N ASP A 186 27.11 -3.82 -16.43
CA ASP A 186 26.48 -4.13 -15.14
C ASP A 186 26.01 -5.59 -15.09
N TYR A 187 25.33 -6.08 -16.13
CA TYR A 187 24.97 -7.49 -16.27
C TYR A 187 26.20 -8.41 -16.18
N GLN A 188 27.28 -8.06 -16.87
CA GLN A 188 28.53 -8.82 -16.87
C GLN A 188 29.15 -8.88 -15.48
N ARG A 189 29.21 -7.75 -14.77
CA ARG A 189 29.70 -7.68 -13.39
C ARG A 189 28.85 -8.54 -12.45
N ASP A 190 27.53 -8.50 -12.59
CA ASP A 190 26.60 -9.29 -11.78
C ASP A 190 26.81 -10.79 -12.04
N ARG A 191 26.98 -11.19 -13.30
CA ARG A 191 27.28 -12.56 -13.73
C ARG A 191 28.60 -13.07 -13.17
N GLN A 192 29.66 -12.26 -13.23
CA GLN A 192 30.96 -12.58 -12.65
C GLN A 192 30.89 -12.69 -11.13
N THR A 193 30.13 -11.80 -10.48
CA THR A 193 29.93 -11.83 -9.02
C THR A 193 29.20 -13.09 -8.60
N ALA A 194 28.11 -13.44 -9.31
CA ALA A 194 27.38 -14.67 -9.08
C ALA A 194 28.24 -15.92 -9.28
N ALA A 195 29.07 -15.97 -10.34
CA ALA A 195 29.99 -17.08 -10.59
C ALA A 195 31.04 -17.22 -9.48
N LYS A 196 31.63 -16.10 -9.01
CA LYS A 196 32.57 -16.11 -7.87
C LYS A 196 31.90 -16.60 -6.59
N THR A 197 30.67 -16.19 -6.32
CA THR A 197 29.91 -16.67 -5.16
C THR A 197 29.60 -18.16 -5.27
N ALA A 198 29.17 -18.64 -6.44
CA ALA A 198 28.91 -20.05 -6.69
C ALA A 198 30.18 -20.90 -6.53
N LEU A 199 31.32 -20.42 -7.03
CA LEU A 199 32.62 -21.08 -6.86
C LEU A 199 33.04 -21.11 -5.38
N ARG A 200 32.90 -20.02 -4.63
CA ARG A 200 33.19 -20.01 -3.18
C ARG A 200 32.35 -21.04 -2.43
N GLN A 201 31.06 -21.11 -2.75
CA GLN A 201 30.16 -22.08 -2.14
C GLN A 201 30.57 -23.52 -2.48
N LEU A 202 30.89 -23.80 -3.74
CA LEU A 202 31.42 -25.10 -4.16
C LEU A 202 32.70 -25.48 -3.40
N LEU A 203 33.64 -24.54 -3.24
CA LEU A 203 34.87 -24.78 -2.49
C LEU A 203 34.60 -25.14 -1.02
N LEU A 204 33.59 -24.52 -0.40
CA LEU A 204 33.17 -24.84 0.97
C LEU A 204 32.46 -26.21 1.07
N GLU A 205 31.68 -26.58 0.06
CA GLU A 205 30.95 -27.86 0.01
C GLU A 205 31.87 -29.06 -0.30
N THR A 206 33.00 -28.81 -0.97
CA THR A 206 33.92 -29.86 -1.42
C THR A 206 34.74 -30.40 -0.26
N ARG A 207 34.22 -31.42 0.42
CA ARG A 207 34.86 -32.09 1.57
C ARG A 207 36.29 -32.60 1.31
N GLY A 208 36.65 -32.87 0.05
CA GLY A 208 38.00 -33.27 -0.34
C GLY A 208 39.07 -32.18 -0.18
N ILE A 209 38.65 -30.90 -0.05
CA ILE A 209 39.55 -29.77 0.17
C ILE A 209 39.92 -29.71 1.67
N THR A 210 41.17 -30.05 1.96
CA THR A 210 41.76 -30.10 3.30
C THR A 210 43.15 -29.45 3.36
N HIS A 211 43.81 -29.51 4.52
CA HIS A 211 45.21 -29.09 4.69
C HIS A 211 46.19 -29.81 3.75
N LYS A 212 45.87 -31.03 3.30
CA LYS A 212 46.71 -31.79 2.36
C LYS A 212 46.68 -31.16 0.97
N THR A 213 45.50 -30.77 0.49
CA THR A 213 45.36 -29.99 -0.76
C THR A 213 46.07 -28.65 -0.67
N LEU A 214 46.03 -27.95 0.47
CA LEU A 214 46.78 -26.71 0.65
C LEU A 214 48.29 -26.92 0.47
N ARG A 215 48.86 -27.95 1.13
CA ARG A 215 50.28 -28.30 0.98
C ARG A 215 50.63 -28.69 -0.45
N ALA A 216 49.76 -29.45 -1.13
CA ALA A 216 49.95 -29.84 -2.52
C ALA A 216 49.95 -28.63 -3.47
N VAL A 217 49.07 -27.65 -3.25
CA VAL A 217 49.02 -26.41 -4.04
C VAL A 217 50.28 -25.56 -3.82
N GLN A 218 50.75 -25.45 -2.57
CA GLN A 218 51.98 -24.72 -2.24
C GLN A 218 53.22 -25.39 -2.84
N ALA A 219 53.32 -26.72 -2.77
CA ALA A 219 54.45 -27.48 -3.31
C ALA A 219 54.50 -27.48 -4.84
N ALA A 220 53.34 -27.56 -5.51
CA ALA A 220 53.26 -27.59 -6.97
C ALA A 220 53.24 -26.18 -7.59
N GLY A 221 53.10 -25.11 -6.81
CA GLY A 221 52.95 -23.74 -7.30
C GLY A 221 51.65 -23.49 -8.09
N GLY A 222 50.63 -24.34 -7.92
CA GLY A 222 49.41 -24.28 -8.73
C GLY A 222 48.24 -25.08 -8.16
N ALA A 223 47.03 -24.75 -8.60
CA ALA A 223 45.79 -25.30 -8.05
C ALA A 223 45.41 -26.71 -8.59
N GLY A 224 46.34 -27.46 -9.18
CA GLY A 224 46.04 -28.72 -9.89
C GLY A 224 45.34 -29.79 -9.03
N ALA A 225 45.74 -29.92 -7.75
CA ALA A 225 45.07 -30.82 -6.81
C ALA A 225 43.62 -30.41 -6.53
N ALA A 226 43.34 -29.10 -6.41
CA ALA A 226 41.99 -28.58 -6.23
C ALA A 226 41.17 -28.70 -7.53
N HIS A 227 41.75 -28.40 -8.69
CA HIS A 227 41.11 -28.54 -10.00
C HIS A 227 40.57 -29.96 -10.23
N ASN A 228 41.35 -30.99 -9.93
CA ASN A 228 40.92 -32.38 -10.11
C ASN A 228 39.70 -32.77 -9.27
N LEU A 229 39.49 -32.13 -8.11
CA LEU A 229 38.32 -32.34 -7.27
C LEU A 229 37.07 -31.62 -7.79
N LEU A 230 37.26 -30.53 -8.55
CA LEU A 230 36.19 -29.59 -8.90
C LEU A 230 35.76 -29.66 -10.38
N LYS A 231 36.60 -30.22 -11.27
CA LYS A 231 36.44 -30.20 -12.73
C LYS A 231 35.14 -30.81 -13.28
N HIS A 232 34.37 -31.51 -12.45
CA HIS A 232 33.10 -32.12 -12.84
C HIS A 232 31.87 -31.31 -12.39
N ASP A 233 32.05 -30.28 -11.55
CA ASP A 233 30.94 -29.42 -11.10
C ASP A 233 30.72 -28.28 -12.10
N ALA A 234 29.47 -28.09 -12.52
CA ALA A 234 29.10 -27.08 -13.51
C ALA A 234 29.39 -25.64 -13.05
N ARG A 235 29.51 -25.37 -11.74
CA ARG A 235 29.87 -24.05 -11.20
C ARG A 235 31.36 -23.73 -11.32
N TYR A 236 32.18 -24.75 -11.60
CA TYR A 236 33.62 -24.63 -11.79
C TYR A 236 34.01 -24.37 -13.25
N ILE A 237 33.20 -24.88 -14.19
CA ILE A 237 33.35 -24.73 -15.64
C ILE A 237 32.86 -23.36 -16.08
#